data_AF-A0A973MIC5-F1
#
_entry.id   AF-A0A973MIC5-F1
#
_cell.length_a   1.000
_cell.length_b   1.000
_cell.length_c   1.000
_cell.angle_alpha   90.00
_cell.angle_beta   90.00
_cell.angle_gamma   90.00
#
_symmetry.space_group_name_H-M   'P 1'
#
loop_
_entity.id
_entity.type
_entity.pdbx_description
1 polymer ?
#
loop_
_entity_poly.entity_id
_entity_poly.type
_entity_poly.pdbx_seq_one_letter_code
_entity_poly.pdbx_strand_id
1 'polypeptide(L)'
;MRPLRIGAGTVKALAAATVVFAAVLPAQPAYAATTNFYVDPVNGSDSNSGTSTAAAFKTVQAAQAAVRAVNANMSDDIVVNLRGGTYPLTAPITFGTG
;
A
#
# COMPACT_ATOMS: atom_id res chain seq x y z
N MET A 1 32.63 30.03 -59.57
CA MET A 1 32.33 31.48 -59.47
C MET A 1 31.39 31.68 -58.29
N ARG A 2 31.85 32.36 -57.22
CA ARG A 2 30.98 32.87 -56.13
C ARG A 2 30.13 34.00 -56.73
N PRO A 3 28.82 34.12 -56.42
CA PRO A 3 28.40 34.88 -55.22
C PRO A 3 27.01 34.40 -54.69
N LEU A 4 26.29 34.98 -53.71
CA LEU A 4 26.33 36.26 -53.04
C LEU A 4 25.65 36.16 -51.65
N ARG A 5 26.10 37.06 -50.79
CA ARG A 5 25.62 37.47 -49.46
C ARG A 5 24.12 37.81 -49.41
N ILE A 6 23.46 37.47 -48.31
CA ILE A 6 22.29 38.15 -47.71
C ILE A 6 22.42 37.88 -46.21
N GLY A 7 22.37 38.81 -45.25
CA GLY A 7 21.71 40.11 -45.20
C GLY A 7 21.07 40.16 -43.81
N ALA A 8 21.34 41.22 -43.07
CA ALA A 8 20.99 41.43 -41.67
C ALA A 8 19.47 41.35 -41.39
N GLY A 9 19.11 40.99 -40.16
CA GLY A 9 17.76 41.14 -39.65
C GLY A 9 17.70 40.94 -38.14
N THR A 10 17.64 42.05 -37.42
CA THR A 10 17.16 42.19 -36.03
C THR A 10 15.80 41.46 -35.87
N VAL A 11 15.33 41.05 -34.69
CA VAL A 11 14.76 41.91 -33.65
C VAL A 11 14.33 41.09 -32.42
N LYS A 12 14.23 41.83 -31.30
CA LYS A 12 13.24 41.69 -30.21
C LYS A 12 13.48 40.62 -29.14
N ALA A 13 14.03 41.10 -28.02
CA ALA A 13 13.84 40.52 -26.71
C ALA A 13 12.34 40.30 -26.43
N LEU A 14 11.98 39.07 -26.07
CA LEU A 14 10.64 38.70 -25.63
C LEU A 14 10.71 38.42 -24.12
N ALA A 15 10.20 39.35 -23.32
CA ALA A 15 9.94 39.14 -21.92
C ALA A 15 8.78 38.14 -21.80
N ALA A 16 9.05 36.92 -21.34
CA ALA A 16 8.02 35.93 -21.06
C ALA A 16 7.56 36.09 -19.61
N ALA A 17 6.34 36.59 -19.41
CA ALA A 17 5.67 36.58 -18.11
C ALA A 17 5.23 35.16 -17.77
N THR A 18 5.73 34.59 -16.68
CA THR A 18 5.33 33.26 -16.20
C THR A 18 4.04 33.36 -15.39
N VAL A 19 2.95 32.80 -15.92
CA VAL A 19 1.70 32.65 -15.18
C VAL A 19 1.86 31.48 -14.20
N VAL A 20 1.92 31.77 -12.91
CA VAL A 20 1.92 30.73 -11.87
C VAL A 20 0.47 30.30 -11.63
N PHE A 21 0.09 29.13 -12.15
CA PHE A 21 -1.22 28.53 -11.90
C PHE A 21 -1.13 27.69 -10.61
N ALA A 22 -1.65 28.21 -9.49
CA ALA A 22 -1.74 27.46 -8.25
C ALA A 22 -2.93 26.49 -8.32
N ALA A 23 -2.67 25.21 -8.57
CA ALA A 23 -3.70 24.18 -8.55
C ALA A 23 -4.12 23.88 -7.10
N VAL A 24 -5.35 24.22 -6.73
CA VAL A 24 -5.98 23.73 -5.49
C VAL A 24 -6.46 22.31 -5.77
N LEU A 25 -5.75 21.31 -5.25
CA LEU A 25 -6.17 19.92 -5.32
C LEU A 25 -7.28 19.66 -4.27
N PRO A 26 -8.40 19.03 -4.64
CA PRO A 26 -9.41 18.62 -3.67
C PRO A 26 -8.83 17.57 -2.72
N ALA A 27 -9.10 17.70 -1.42
CA ALA A 27 -8.74 16.69 -0.43
C ALA A 27 -9.47 15.38 -0.76
N GLN A 28 -8.72 14.32 -1.07
CA GLN A 28 -9.31 13.02 -1.34
C GLN A 28 -9.86 12.44 -0.03
N PRO A 29 -11.08 11.84 -0.04
CA PRO A 29 -11.57 11.12 1.12
C PRO A 29 -10.59 9.99 1.46
N ALA A 30 -10.15 9.94 2.71
CA ALA A 30 -9.37 8.83 3.22
C ALA A 30 -10.33 7.66 3.46
N TYR A 31 -10.25 6.64 2.62
CA TYR A 31 -10.89 5.37 2.91
C TYR A 31 -10.11 4.69 4.03
N ALA A 32 -10.82 4.32 5.08
CA ALA A 32 -10.24 3.63 6.21
C ALA A 32 -9.74 2.25 5.73
N ALA A 33 -8.46 1.97 5.95
CA ALA A 33 -7.80 0.81 5.35
C ALA A 33 -8.18 -0.45 6.14
N THR A 34 -8.98 -1.33 5.54
CA THR A 34 -9.27 -2.65 6.11
C THR A 34 -7.97 -3.42 6.34
N THR A 35 -7.75 -3.84 7.58
CA THR A 35 -6.56 -4.62 7.93
C THR A 35 -6.79 -6.07 7.57
N ASN A 36 -6.04 -6.58 6.60
CA ASN A 36 -6.15 -7.96 6.12
C ASN A 36 -4.91 -8.77 6.51
N PHE A 37 -5.14 -9.89 7.18
CA PHE A 37 -4.15 -10.94 7.38
C PHE A 37 -4.50 -12.18 6.57
N TYR A 38 -3.48 -12.95 6.20
CA TYR A 38 -3.59 -14.18 5.42
C TYR A 38 -2.86 -15.32 6.11
N VAL A 39 -3.45 -16.51 6.08
CA VAL A 39 -2.86 -17.74 6.65
C VAL A 39 -2.87 -18.84 5.60
N ASP A 40 -1.72 -19.45 5.36
CA ASP A 40 -1.53 -20.57 4.45
C ASP A 40 -0.82 -21.72 5.19
N PRO A 41 -1.50 -22.85 5.44
CA PRO A 41 -0.92 -23.94 6.21
C PRO A 41 0.15 -24.72 5.43
N VAL A 42 0.17 -24.58 4.10
CA VAL A 42 1.06 -25.33 3.19
C VAL A 42 2.29 -24.52 2.85
N ASN A 43 2.13 -23.27 2.40
CA ASN A 43 3.22 -22.43 1.87
C ASN A 43 3.58 -21.24 2.76
N GLY A 44 2.83 -21.00 3.85
CA GLY A 44 3.06 -19.88 4.75
C GLY A 44 4.28 -20.08 5.66
N SER A 45 4.67 -18.98 6.31
CA SER A 45 5.69 -18.97 7.37
C SER A 45 5.25 -18.00 8.48
N ASP A 46 5.42 -18.39 9.75
CA ASP A 46 5.09 -17.53 10.90
C ASP A 46 6.08 -16.37 11.08
N SER A 47 7.19 -16.37 10.34
CA SER A 47 8.11 -15.23 10.23
C SER A 47 7.63 -14.15 9.27
N ASN A 48 6.57 -14.40 8.49
CA ASN A 48 6.06 -13.43 7.52
C ASN A 48 5.21 -12.36 8.20
N SER A 49 4.89 -11.27 7.49
CA SER A 49 4.00 -10.21 8.00
C SER A 49 2.52 -10.59 7.99
N GLY A 50 2.13 -11.59 7.19
CA GLY A 50 0.73 -11.97 6.99
C GLY A 50 -0.09 -11.00 6.16
N THR A 51 0.48 -9.90 5.65
CA THR A 51 -0.27 -8.80 4.99
C THR A 51 -0.58 -9.04 3.51
N SER A 52 -0.16 -10.18 2.95
CA SER A 52 -0.49 -10.60 1.59
C SER A 52 -0.52 -12.12 1.48
N THR A 53 -1.14 -12.65 0.43
CA THR A 53 -1.16 -14.09 0.16
C THR A 53 0.24 -14.69 -0.04
N ALA A 54 1.17 -13.93 -0.63
CA ALA A 54 2.56 -14.35 -0.86
C ALA A 54 3.40 -14.36 0.44
N ALA A 55 3.01 -13.55 1.42
CA ALA A 55 3.65 -13.44 2.73
C ALA A 55 2.68 -13.86 3.85
N ALA A 56 1.92 -14.93 3.64
CA ALA A 56 0.96 -15.42 4.63
C ALA A 56 1.65 -16.07 5.83
N PHE A 57 1.01 -15.98 7.00
CA PHE A 57 1.38 -16.79 8.17
C PHE A 57 1.17 -18.27 7.89
N LYS A 58 1.87 -19.16 8.61
CA LYS A 58 1.63 -20.60 8.51
C LYS A 58 0.50 -21.04 9.45
N THR A 59 0.45 -20.46 10.64
CA THR A 59 -0.43 -20.89 11.72
C THR A 59 -1.49 -19.84 12.06
N VAL A 60 -2.64 -20.32 12.57
CA VAL A 60 -3.72 -19.45 13.06
C VAL A 60 -3.26 -18.71 14.33
N GLN A 61 -2.36 -19.30 15.12
CA GLN A 61 -1.78 -18.71 16.32
C GLN A 61 -0.94 -17.47 16.00
N ALA A 62 -0.10 -17.53 14.97
CA ALA A 62 0.67 -16.37 14.52
C ALA A 62 -0.24 -15.23 14.04
N ALA A 63 -1.28 -15.56 13.26
CA ALA A 63 -2.28 -14.58 12.84
C ALA A 63 -3.02 -13.96 14.04
N GLN A 64 -3.40 -14.76 15.04
CA GLN A 64 -4.02 -14.26 16.26
C GLN A 64 -3.11 -13.29 17.03
N ALA A 65 -1.81 -13.60 17.15
CA ALA A 65 -0.85 -12.71 17.79
C ALA A 65 -0.74 -11.37 17.04
N ALA A 66 -0.69 -11.41 15.71
CA ALA A 66 -0.68 -10.22 14.87
C ALA A 66 -1.95 -9.37 15.04
N VAL A 67 -3.13 -10.01 15.06
CA VAL A 67 -4.41 -9.32 15.33
C VAL A 67 -4.38 -8.66 16.71
N ARG A 68 -3.98 -9.38 17.77
CA ARG A 68 -3.93 -8.80 19.13
C ARG A 68 -3.03 -7.57 19.23
N ALA A 69 -1.93 -7.53 18.46
CA ALA A 69 -1.02 -6.39 18.45
C ALA A 69 -1.65 -5.10 17.89
N VAL A 70 -2.66 -5.21 17.01
CA VAL A 70 -3.28 -4.05 16.34
C VAL A 70 -4.73 -3.80 16.79
N ASN A 71 -5.41 -4.82 17.35
CA ASN A 71 -6.83 -4.77 17.69
C ASN A 71 -7.19 -3.67 18.70
N ALA A 72 -6.29 -3.38 19.65
CA ALA A 72 -6.52 -2.34 20.65
C ALA A 72 -6.70 -0.93 20.06
N ASN A 73 -6.17 -0.70 18.84
CA ASN A 73 -6.23 0.58 18.14
C ASN A 73 -6.94 0.44 16.78
N MET A 74 -7.80 -0.57 16.61
CA MET A 74 -8.49 -0.78 15.34
C MET A 74 -9.49 0.36 15.08
N SER A 75 -9.46 0.91 13.86
CA SER A 75 -10.44 1.89 13.38
C SER A 75 -11.51 1.25 12.48
N ASP A 76 -11.24 0.03 11.98
CA ASP A 76 -12.11 -0.77 11.12
C ASP A 76 -11.92 -2.26 11.44
N ASP A 77 -12.74 -3.10 10.80
CA ASP A 77 -12.64 -4.55 10.91
C ASP A 77 -11.26 -5.08 10.50
N ILE A 78 -10.78 -6.06 11.28
CA ILE A 78 -9.60 -6.85 10.96
C ILE A 78 -10.07 -8.20 10.43
N VAL A 79 -9.70 -8.51 9.19
CA VAL A 79 -10.10 -9.75 8.52
C VAL A 79 -8.91 -10.70 8.43
N VAL A 80 -9.11 -11.95 8.87
CA VAL A 80 -8.13 -13.03 8.74
C VAL A 80 -8.62 -14.03 7.69
N ASN A 81 -7.91 -14.10 6.57
CA ASN A 81 -8.23 -14.93 5.42
C ASN A 81 -7.47 -16.26 5.49
N LEU A 82 -8.19 -17.37 5.69
CA LEU A 82 -7.61 -18.71 5.71
C LEU A 82 -7.65 -19.29 4.30
N ARG A 83 -6.48 -19.64 3.75
CA ARG A 83 -6.40 -20.40 2.49
C ARG A 83 -6.91 -21.83 2.69
N GLY A 84 -7.29 -22.47 1.58
CA GLY A 84 -7.73 -23.86 1.61
C GLY A 84 -6.64 -24.78 2.17
N GLY A 85 -7.01 -25.64 3.12
CA GLY A 85 -6.12 -26.61 3.73
C GLY A 85 -6.58 -27.01 5.14
N THR A 86 -5.81 -27.89 5.77
CA THR A 86 -6.04 -28.33 7.14
C THR A 86 -5.12 -27.57 8.08
N TYR A 87 -5.68 -26.97 9.13
CA TYR A 87 -4.94 -26.24 10.15
C TYR A 87 -4.88 -27.07 11.44
N PRO A 88 -3.80 -27.84 11.68
CA PRO A 88 -3.67 -28.61 12.90
C PRO A 88 -3.52 -27.67 14.10
N LEU A 89 -4.32 -27.92 15.13
CA LEU A 89 -4.29 -27.17 16.38
C LEU A 89 -3.76 -28.09 17.49
N THR A 90 -2.71 -27.64 18.20
CA THR A 90 -2.18 -28.34 19.38
C THR A 90 -2.91 -27.95 20.67
N ALA A 91 -3.67 -26.85 20.63
CA ALA A 91 -4.51 -26.35 21.71
C ALA A 91 -5.72 -25.60 21.12
N PRO A 92 -6.82 -25.45 21.88
CA PRO A 92 -7.96 -24.65 21.44
C PRO A 92 -7.58 -23.21 21.08
N ILE A 93 -8.27 -22.62 20.10
CA ILE A 93 -8.17 -21.18 19.84
C ILE A 93 -9.01 -20.45 20.89
N THR A 94 -8.35 -19.66 21.72
CA THR A 94 -9.02 -18.85 22.76
C THR A 94 -9.27 -17.44 22.24
N PHE A 95 -10.54 -17.06 22.14
CA PHE A 95 -10.96 -15.67 21.92
C PHE A 95 -11.19 -15.03 23.30
N GLY A 96 -10.68 -13.83 23.50
CA GLY A 96 -10.77 -13.09 24.77
C GLY A 96 -10.53 -11.61 24.54
N THR A 97 -10.67 -10.81 25.60
CA THR A 97 -10.39 -9.38 25.58
C THR A 97 -8.87 -9.19 25.57
N GLY A 98 -8.30 -9.09 24.37
CA GLY A 98 -6.88 -8.81 24.17
C GLY A 98 -6.42 -7.52 24.83
#